data_AF-X6MGY5-F1
#
_entry.id   AF-X6MGY5-F1
#
_cell.length_a   1.000
_cell.length_b   1.000
_cell.length_c   1.000
_cell.angle_alpha   90.00
_cell.angle_beta   90.00
_cell.angle_gamma   90.00
#
_symmetry.space_group_name_H-M   'P 1'
#
loop_
_entity.id
_entity.type
_entity.pdbx_description
1 polymer ?
#
loop_
_entity_poly.entity_id
_entity_poly.type
_entity_poly.pdbx_seq_one_letter_code
_entity_poly.pdbx_strand_id
1 'polypeptide(L)'
;MKERVNKILSEKKKENEKGSDVDVYCCTFHSFCHFVLKNHVDILFEWKTTEEKGDEKEKSKSETKSQLVIKNADECLELIHSIMKTMIANETEGSKTETTFSSDAMQTTATEIAMTISKAKNSGMNAKDFLKHVRKSKDKTDDSEIEDGEEVAAVVYVEYEQKLQQMRAVDFDDLLWKTYELFRSHKSILTHYAITFPHIIIDEYQDTNELQFLLVQLLVSASGGQSIMAVGDCDQSIFGWRGADHQQVITYFRDAFPNRREIVLAMNYRSTLPILSVANHIINQKIDTSTAKKQMKTLKFGGEKVHFEECRSDQGVFNAIYEASFVVEQLGALAEKDGKDNFHFGNCAVLYRSMIQSRVLEQKLIESHIPYFLAGHSSFLDKEEVQILVQYLKVVINVNDNDALAAIV
;
A
#
# COMPACT_ATOMS: atom_id res chain seq x y z
N MET A 1 4.56 -2.99 -15.76
CA MET A 1 3.81 -2.01 -16.59
C MET A 1 4.74 -1.09 -17.37
N LYS A 2 5.64 -0.35 -16.70
CA LYS A 2 6.61 0.58 -17.32
C LYS A 2 7.34 0.01 -18.54
N GLU A 3 7.87 -1.21 -18.44
CA GLU A 3 8.53 -1.89 -19.57
C GLU A 3 7.61 -2.14 -20.77
N ARG A 4 6.36 -2.53 -20.52
CA ARG A 4 5.35 -2.72 -21.57
C ARG A 4 4.99 -1.41 -22.24
N VAL A 5 4.82 -0.35 -21.46
CA VAL A 5 4.57 1.01 -21.98
C VAL A 5 5.75 1.44 -22.85
N ASN A 6 6.99 1.29 -22.37
CA ASN A 6 8.19 1.62 -23.13
C ASN A 6 8.31 0.81 -24.42
N LYS A 7 7.96 -0.49 -24.38
CA LYS A 7 7.93 -1.34 -25.57
C LYS A 7 6.92 -0.82 -26.59
N ILE A 8 5.69 -0.54 -26.18
CA ILE A 8 4.63 -0.01 -27.06
C ILE A 8 5.06 1.34 -27.66
N LEU A 9 5.63 2.23 -26.85
CA LEU A 9 6.13 3.52 -27.32
C LEU A 9 7.25 3.35 -28.34
N SER A 10 8.16 2.39 -28.12
CA SER A 10 9.24 2.09 -29.07
C SER A 10 8.73 1.52 -30.39
N GLU A 11 7.68 0.69 -30.35
CA GLU A 11 7.03 0.13 -31.54
C GLU A 11 6.27 1.22 -32.31
N LYS A 12 5.54 2.09 -31.61
CA LYS A 12 4.83 3.25 -32.18
C LYS A 12 5.77 4.30 -32.77
N LYS A 13 6.94 4.55 -32.15
CA LYS A 13 7.98 5.44 -32.71
C LYS A 13 8.52 4.93 -34.04
N LYS A 14 8.58 3.61 -34.24
CA LYS A 14 8.98 3.01 -35.53
C LYS A 14 7.90 3.15 -36.61
N GLU A 15 6.64 3.22 -36.23
CA GLU A 15 5.50 3.36 -37.15
C GLU A 15 5.21 4.82 -37.55
N ASN A 16 5.55 5.80 -36.71
CA ASN A 16 5.28 7.22 -36.94
C ASN A 16 6.55 8.01 -37.31
N GLU A 17 6.86 8.14 -38.60
CA GLU A 17 7.99 8.97 -39.10
C GLU A 17 7.79 10.50 -38.93
N LYS A 18 6.63 10.97 -38.44
CA LYS A 18 6.31 12.41 -38.30
C LYS A 18 5.64 12.84 -36.97
N GLY A 19 5.63 11.99 -35.94
CA GLY A 19 4.95 12.31 -34.67
C GLY A 19 5.88 12.94 -33.63
N SER A 20 5.43 14.02 -32.98
CA SER A 20 6.05 14.60 -31.78
C SER A 20 6.32 13.52 -30.73
N ASP A 21 7.47 13.62 -30.04
CA ASP A 21 7.79 12.70 -28.95
C ASP A 21 6.72 12.84 -27.84
N VAL A 22 6.04 11.73 -27.51
CA VAL A 22 5.02 11.70 -26.45
C VAL A 22 5.71 11.21 -25.19
N ASP A 23 5.98 12.13 -24.26
CA ASP A 23 6.53 11.79 -22.96
C ASP A 23 5.47 11.12 -22.08
N VAL A 24 5.71 9.88 -21.69
CA VAL A 24 4.83 9.13 -20.78
C VAL A 24 5.53 8.95 -19.44
N TYR A 25 4.91 9.48 -18.39
CA TYR A 25 5.37 9.30 -17.02
C TYR A 25 4.56 8.20 -16.33
N CYS A 26 5.20 7.04 -16.09
CA CYS A 26 4.57 5.90 -15.41
C CYS A 26 5.17 5.73 -14.00
N CYS A 27 4.32 5.89 -12.98
CA CYS A 27 4.70 5.82 -11.56
C CYS A 27 3.49 5.39 -10.71
N THR A 28 3.73 5.11 -9.42
CA THR A 28 2.65 4.92 -8.43
C THR A 28 2.18 6.28 -7.90
N PHE A 29 0.98 6.32 -7.29
CA PHE A 29 0.47 7.52 -6.60
C PHE A 29 1.47 8.11 -5.61
N HIS A 30 2.05 7.27 -4.75
CA HIS A 30 3.01 7.70 -3.74
C HIS A 30 4.30 8.24 -4.38
N SER A 31 4.79 7.63 -5.46
CA SER A 31 5.96 8.15 -6.19
C SER A 31 5.68 9.50 -6.85
N PHE A 32 4.47 9.71 -7.39
CA PHE A 32 4.06 11.01 -7.92
C PHE A 32 4.02 12.07 -6.81
N CYS A 33 3.36 11.76 -5.69
CA CYS A 33 3.25 12.66 -4.56
C CYS A 33 4.62 13.01 -3.95
N HIS A 34 5.49 12.01 -3.80
CA HIS A 34 6.88 12.24 -3.41
C HIS A 34 7.60 13.18 -4.37
N PHE A 35 7.45 12.97 -5.69
CA PHE A 35 8.04 13.85 -6.70
C PHE A 35 7.56 15.30 -6.56
N VAL A 36 6.26 15.52 -6.32
CA VAL A 36 5.69 16.85 -6.09
C VAL A 36 6.28 17.47 -4.81
N LEU A 37 6.18 16.77 -3.67
CA LEU A 37 6.63 17.29 -2.38
C LEU A 37 8.14 17.56 -2.36
N LYS A 38 8.94 16.70 -2.99
CA LYS A 38 10.39 16.87 -3.10
C LYS A 38 10.80 18.14 -3.86
N ASN A 39 9.97 18.61 -4.79
CA ASN A 39 10.21 19.87 -5.52
C ASN A 39 9.69 21.11 -4.77
N HIS A 40 8.94 20.92 -3.68
CA HIS A 40 8.29 21.98 -2.91
C HIS A 40 8.53 21.84 -1.39
N VAL A 41 9.67 21.25 -0.99
CA VAL A 41 10.02 20.98 0.43
C VAL A 41 10.05 22.26 1.25
N ASP A 42 10.49 23.37 0.67
CA ASP A 42 10.57 24.64 1.37
C ASP A 42 9.18 25.13 1.78
N ILE A 43 8.19 25.00 0.90
CA ILE A 43 6.79 25.38 1.16
C ILE A 43 6.17 24.42 2.19
N LEU A 44 6.51 23.14 2.12
CA LEU A 44 5.98 22.11 3.01
C LEU A 44 6.35 22.35 4.49
N PHE A 45 7.60 22.77 4.71
CA PHE A 45 8.15 22.98 6.06
C PHE A 45 8.41 24.45 6.38
N GLU A 46 7.80 25.37 5.63
CA GLU A 46 7.93 26.80 5.89
C GLU A 46 7.45 27.09 7.31
N TRP A 47 8.36 27.60 8.14
CA TRP A 47 8.10 27.97 9.52
C TRP A 47 6.99 29.02 9.56
N LYS A 48 5.85 28.72 10.21
CA LYS A 48 4.88 29.74 10.63
C LYS A 48 5.51 30.61 11.72
N THR A 49 6.37 31.55 11.33
CA THR A 49 6.81 32.69 12.17
C THR A 49 6.24 34.00 11.64
N THR A 50 4.94 34.03 11.37
CA THR A 50 4.25 35.26 10.93
C THR A 50 2.92 35.52 11.63
N GLU A 51 2.67 34.92 12.80
CA GLU A 51 1.60 35.38 13.69
C GLU A 51 2.09 35.93 15.04
N GLU A 52 3.39 35.85 15.35
CA GLU A 52 3.95 36.53 16.51
C GLU A 52 5.27 37.20 16.18
N LYS A 53 5.28 38.53 16.32
CA LYS A 53 6.40 39.48 16.20
C LYS A 53 6.75 39.90 14.78
N GLY A 54 6.25 41.10 14.43
CA GLY A 54 6.91 41.93 13.44
C GLY A 54 8.33 42.24 13.90
N ASP A 55 9.30 41.77 13.13
CA ASP A 55 10.56 42.46 12.91
C ASP A 55 11.21 41.84 11.67
N GLU A 56 11.42 42.69 10.67
CA GLU A 56 12.17 42.39 9.47
C GLU A 56 13.61 42.03 9.85
N LYS A 57 14.01 40.77 9.65
CA LYS A 57 15.42 40.42 9.49
C LYS A 57 15.64 39.50 8.31
N GLU A 58 16.41 40.06 7.38
CA GLU A 58 17.07 39.53 6.20
C GLU A 58 17.23 38.00 6.14
N LYS A 59 16.63 37.42 5.10
CA LYS A 59 16.83 36.04 4.65
C LYS A 59 18.26 35.85 4.14
N SER A 60 19.13 35.25 4.94
CA SER A 60 20.30 34.54 4.44
C SER A 60 19.83 33.21 3.81
N LYS A 61 19.74 33.18 2.48
CA LYS A 61 19.57 31.93 1.72
C LYS A 61 20.85 31.11 1.84
N SER A 62 20.89 30.14 2.75
CA SER A 62 21.82 29.02 2.60
C SER A 62 21.15 27.96 1.72
N GLU A 63 21.70 27.77 0.52
CA GLU A 63 21.28 26.75 -0.44
C GLU A 63 21.75 25.37 0.03
N THR A 64 21.17 24.87 1.13
CA THR A 64 21.18 23.42 1.38
C THR A 64 19.80 22.95 0.97
N LYS A 65 19.67 22.35 -0.22
CA LYS A 65 18.42 21.70 -0.66
C LYS A 65 17.99 20.74 0.46
N SER A 66 17.02 21.16 1.25
CA SER A 66 16.51 20.34 2.34
C SER A 66 15.94 19.07 1.73
N GLN A 67 16.54 17.92 2.04
CA GLN A 67 16.06 16.65 1.52
C GLN A 67 14.81 16.23 2.30
N LEU A 68 13.72 15.91 1.60
CA LEU A 68 12.53 15.33 2.19
C LEU A 68 12.87 13.93 2.71
N VAL A 69 12.71 13.71 4.02
CA VAL A 69 12.92 12.40 4.64
C VAL A 69 11.58 11.66 4.70
N ILE A 70 11.53 10.42 4.23
CA ILE A 70 10.36 9.54 4.39
C ILE A 70 10.67 8.53 5.47
N LYS A 71 9.79 8.42 6.47
CA LYS A 71 9.87 7.41 7.53
C LYS A 71 9.13 6.14 7.12
N ASN A 72 9.74 4.99 7.38
CA ASN A 72 9.10 3.69 7.15
C ASN A 72 8.11 3.35 8.28
N ALA A 73 7.34 2.26 8.11
CA ALA A 73 6.30 1.88 9.06
C ALA A 73 6.85 1.60 10.47
N ASP A 74 8.02 0.97 10.58
CA ASP A 74 8.63 0.62 11.86
C ASP A 74 9.13 1.87 12.58
N GLU A 75 9.81 2.79 11.89
CA GLU A 75 10.24 4.07 12.45
C GLU A 75 9.04 4.92 12.90
N CYS A 76 7.94 4.90 12.15
CA CYS A 76 6.69 5.56 12.53
C CYS A 76 6.09 4.94 13.80
N LEU A 77 6.08 3.61 13.90
CA LEU A 77 5.57 2.89 15.06
C LEU A 77 6.43 3.15 16.30
N GLU A 78 7.75 3.19 16.17
CA GLU A 78 8.68 3.56 17.24
C GLU A 78 8.43 5.00 17.72
N LEU A 79 8.16 5.93 16.80
CA LEU A 79 7.85 7.31 17.14
C LEU A 79 6.54 7.40 17.95
N ILE A 80 5.50 6.68 17.53
CA ILE A 80 4.22 6.59 18.24
C ILE A 80 4.44 5.98 19.63
N HIS A 81 5.18 4.88 19.74
CA HIS A 81 5.55 4.28 21.03
C HIS A 81 6.28 5.27 21.94
N SER A 82 7.24 6.05 21.40
CA SER A 82 7.95 7.07 22.15
C SER A 82 7.01 8.16 22.68
N ILE A 83 6.08 8.64 21.86
CA ILE A 83 5.09 9.65 22.26
C ILE A 83 4.20 9.12 23.39
N MET A 84 3.66 7.91 23.24
CA MET A 84 2.81 7.28 24.26
C MET A 84 3.54 7.14 25.59
N LYS A 85 4.81 6.68 25.58
CA LYS A 85 5.63 6.58 26.80
C LYS A 85 5.81 7.93 27.49
N THR A 86 6.08 8.99 26.73
CA THR A 86 6.22 10.35 27.27
C THR A 86 4.90 10.86 27.86
N MET A 87 3.77 10.61 27.21
CA MET A 87 2.45 10.99 27.71
C MET A 87 2.13 10.29 29.04
N ILE A 88 2.34 8.97 29.11
CA ILE A 88 2.14 8.18 30.34
C ILE A 88 3.03 8.68 31.48
N ALA A 89 4.31 8.96 31.21
CA ALA A 89 5.23 9.48 32.22
C ALA A 89 4.77 10.84 32.77
N ASN A 90 4.31 11.74 31.91
CA ASN A 90 3.83 13.07 32.31
C ASN A 90 2.55 13.02 33.16
N GLU A 91 1.67 12.04 32.94
CA GLU A 91 0.50 11.83 33.80
C GLU A 91 0.88 11.33 35.19
N THR A 92 1.87 10.42 35.29
CA THR A 92 2.33 9.89 36.58
C THR A 92 3.03 10.93 37.45
N GLU A 93 3.61 11.97 36.86
CA GLU A 93 4.29 13.07 37.57
C GLU A 93 3.35 14.21 38.01
N GLY A 94 2.03 14.10 37.77
CA GLY A 94 1.04 15.04 38.30
C GLY A 94 0.98 16.40 37.59
N SER A 95 1.57 16.52 36.40
CA SER A 95 1.40 17.70 35.55
C SER A 95 -0.01 17.68 34.95
N LYS A 96 -0.89 18.56 35.44
CA LYS A 96 -2.23 18.78 34.90
C LYS A 96 -2.15 19.35 33.47
N THR A 97 -1.93 18.47 32.50
CA THR A 97 -2.37 18.71 31.12
C THR A 97 -3.86 18.36 31.07
N GLU A 98 -4.66 19.10 30.30
CA GLU A 98 -6.15 19.04 30.29
C GLU A 98 -6.77 17.71 29.83
N THR A 99 -5.97 16.67 29.66
CA THR A 99 -6.38 15.35 29.18
C THR A 99 -6.06 14.32 30.25
N THR A 100 -7.02 14.05 31.13
CA THR A 100 -6.99 12.88 32.01
C THR A 100 -7.36 11.66 31.18
N PHE A 101 -6.41 10.76 30.88
CA PHE A 101 -6.72 9.52 30.17
C PHE A 101 -7.42 8.51 31.11
N SER A 102 -8.45 7.82 30.61
CA SER A 102 -9.12 6.71 31.30
C SER A 102 -8.16 5.53 31.48
N SER A 103 -8.32 4.70 32.51
CA SER A 103 -7.48 3.50 32.72
C SER A 103 -7.54 2.50 31.56
N ASP A 104 -8.63 2.51 30.79
CA ASP A 104 -8.83 1.63 29.64
C ASP A 104 -8.09 2.15 28.39
N ALA A 105 -7.85 3.46 28.30
CA ALA A 105 -7.08 4.11 27.23
C ALA A 105 -5.62 3.63 27.17
N MET A 106 -5.05 3.21 28.31
CA MET A 106 -3.70 2.65 28.43
C MET A 106 -3.55 1.23 27.85
N GLN A 107 -4.65 0.54 27.52
CA GLN A 107 -4.60 -0.79 26.89
C GLN A 107 -4.44 -0.74 25.37
N THR A 108 -4.69 0.42 24.74
CA THR A 108 -4.57 0.57 23.29
C THR A 108 -3.12 0.42 22.84
N THR A 109 -2.87 -0.45 21.86
CA THR A 109 -1.53 -0.67 21.33
C THR A 109 -1.13 0.46 20.36
N ALA A 110 0.17 0.74 20.24
CA ALA A 110 0.63 1.73 19.25
C ALA A 110 0.28 1.32 17.81
N THR A 111 0.15 0.01 17.55
CA THR A 111 -0.28 -0.52 16.26
C THR A 111 -1.72 -0.10 15.95
N GLU A 112 -2.64 -0.20 16.91
CA GLU A 112 -4.03 0.25 16.75
C GLU A 112 -4.09 1.76 16.53
N ILE A 113 -3.33 2.55 17.30
CA ILE A 113 -3.24 4.00 17.13
C ILE A 113 -2.70 4.34 15.73
N ALA A 114 -1.64 3.67 15.27
CA ALA A 114 -1.09 3.87 13.94
C ALA A 114 -2.11 3.57 12.84
N MET A 115 -2.90 2.50 12.99
CA MET A 115 -4.00 2.18 12.07
C MET A 115 -5.08 3.26 12.05
N THR A 116 -5.47 3.78 13.22
CA THR A 116 -6.46 4.86 13.33
C THR A 116 -5.95 6.16 12.70
N ILE A 117 -4.69 6.53 12.94
CA ILE A 117 -4.05 7.69 12.30
C ILE A 117 -4.02 7.51 10.77
N SER A 118 -3.61 6.34 10.29
CA SER A 118 -3.57 6.03 8.85
C SER A 118 -4.96 6.12 8.22
N LYS A 119 -6.00 5.60 8.90
CA LYS A 119 -7.40 5.70 8.45
C LYS A 119 -7.88 7.15 8.39
N ALA A 120 -7.56 7.97 9.40
CA ALA A 120 -7.89 9.39 9.41
C ALA A 120 -7.21 10.15 8.25
N LYS A 121 -5.91 9.92 8.01
CA LYS A 121 -5.17 10.50 6.88
C LYS A 121 -5.80 10.12 5.54
N ASN A 122 -6.07 8.83 5.33
CA ASN A 122 -6.65 8.31 4.09
C ASN A 122 -8.09 8.77 3.85
N SER A 123 -8.81 9.20 4.90
CA SER A 123 -10.13 9.83 4.83
C SER A 123 -10.05 11.37 4.71
N GLY A 124 -8.85 11.93 4.53
CA GLY A 124 -8.67 13.36 4.32
C GLY A 124 -8.79 14.24 5.57
N MET A 125 -8.43 13.73 6.76
CA MET A 125 -8.42 14.49 8.01
C MET A 125 -7.00 14.75 8.51
N ASN A 126 -6.64 16.02 8.71
CA ASN A 126 -5.43 16.38 9.47
C ASN A 126 -5.63 16.15 10.97
N ALA A 127 -4.54 16.17 11.73
CA ALA A 127 -4.56 15.93 13.17
C ALA A 127 -5.51 16.87 13.96
N LYS A 128 -5.61 18.14 13.56
CA LYS A 128 -6.49 19.11 14.23
C LYS A 128 -7.96 18.86 13.93
N ASP A 129 -8.29 18.52 12.69
CA ASP A 129 -9.65 18.24 12.26
C ASP A 129 -10.13 16.90 12.81
N PHE A 130 -9.24 15.90 12.87
CA PHE A 130 -9.52 14.62 13.52
C PHE A 130 -9.79 14.80 15.03
N LEU A 131 -8.95 15.58 15.74
CA LEU A 131 -9.19 15.89 17.15
C LEU A 131 -10.52 16.61 17.39
N LYS A 132 -10.88 17.57 16.52
CA LYS A 132 -12.19 18.24 16.60
C LYS A 132 -13.34 17.28 16.31
N HIS A 133 -13.17 16.38 15.35
CA HIS A 133 -14.17 15.38 14.99
C HIS A 133 -14.47 14.48 16.19
N VAL A 134 -13.44 13.88 16.79
CA VAL A 134 -13.57 13.00 17.95
C VAL A 134 -14.22 13.74 19.13
N ARG A 135 -13.78 14.96 19.44
CA ARG A 135 -14.38 15.78 20.52
C ARG A 135 -15.86 16.10 20.28
N LYS A 136 -16.23 16.44 19.04
CA LYS A 136 -17.61 16.79 18.69
C LYS A 136 -18.54 15.57 18.68
N SER A 137 -18.01 14.39 18.35
CA SER A 137 -18.76 13.14 18.45
C SER A 137 -19.09 12.83 19.92
N LYS A 138 -18.14 13.09 20.83
CA LYS A 138 -18.32 12.89 22.29
C LYS A 138 -19.41 13.78 22.90
N ASP A 139 -19.54 15.04 22.44
CA ASP A 139 -20.59 15.96 22.91
C ASP A 139 -22.01 15.58 22.44
N LYS A 140 -22.16 14.65 21.48
CA LYS A 140 -23.45 14.31 20.86
C LYS A 140 -24.03 12.97 21.31
N THR A 141 -23.24 12.10 21.90
CA THR A 141 -23.64 10.75 22.32
C THR A 141 -23.52 10.65 23.83
N ASP A 142 -24.64 10.74 24.53
CA ASP A 142 -24.73 10.64 26.00
C ASP A 142 -24.63 9.18 26.50
N ASP A 143 -24.48 8.20 25.60
CA ASP A 143 -24.18 6.80 25.94
C ASP A 143 -23.69 6.05 24.69
N SER A 144 -22.61 5.26 24.84
CA SER A 144 -22.08 4.19 23.98
C SER A 144 -21.28 4.53 22.69
N GLU A 145 -20.05 3.99 22.64
CA GLU A 145 -19.22 3.65 21.45
C GLU A 145 -18.37 4.74 20.75
N ILE A 146 -17.76 5.67 21.48
CA ILE A 146 -16.41 6.10 21.05
C ILE A 146 -15.45 5.17 21.76
N GLU A 147 -14.77 4.28 21.02
CA GLU A 147 -13.69 3.48 21.59
C GLU A 147 -12.69 4.46 22.23
N ASP A 148 -12.41 4.32 23.53
CA ASP A 148 -11.46 5.17 24.28
C ASP A 148 -10.11 5.34 23.53
N GLY A 149 -9.77 4.40 22.66
CA GLY A 149 -8.62 4.46 21.75
C GLY A 149 -8.64 5.55 20.67
N GLU A 150 -9.80 6.04 20.18
CA GLU A 150 -9.85 7.10 19.16
C GLU A 150 -9.43 8.47 19.72
N GLU A 151 -9.77 8.76 20.97
CA GLU A 151 -9.37 10.01 21.64
C GLU A 151 -7.86 10.03 21.89
N VAL A 152 -7.31 8.91 22.39
CA VAL A 152 -5.86 8.74 22.51
C VAL A 152 -5.18 8.89 21.16
N ALA A 153 -5.70 8.21 20.12
CA ALA A 153 -5.15 8.31 18.78
C ALA A 153 -5.16 9.76 18.26
N ALA A 154 -6.22 10.53 18.54
CA ALA A 154 -6.30 11.92 18.11
C ALA A 154 -5.27 12.83 18.81
N VAL A 155 -5.04 12.65 20.12
CA VAL A 155 -4.02 13.41 20.86
C VAL A 155 -2.62 13.00 20.41
N VAL A 156 -2.35 11.69 20.29
CA VAL A 156 -1.08 11.16 19.78
C VAL A 156 -0.82 11.64 18.37
N TYR A 157 -1.82 11.71 17.50
CA TYR A 157 -1.68 12.19 16.13
C TYR A 157 -1.18 13.64 16.07
N VAL A 158 -1.65 14.52 16.95
CA VAL A 158 -1.20 15.92 17.00
C VAL A 158 0.29 16.00 17.37
N GLU A 159 0.73 15.28 18.38
CA GLU A 159 2.14 15.22 18.78
C GLU A 159 3.02 14.52 17.74
N TYR A 160 2.48 13.48 17.09
CA TYR A 160 3.13 12.74 16.03
C TYR A 160 3.44 13.62 14.82
N GLU A 161 2.47 14.39 14.34
CA GLU A 161 2.68 15.35 13.25
C GLU A 161 3.68 16.43 13.64
N GLN A 162 3.66 16.92 14.88
CA GLN A 162 4.65 17.90 15.35
C GLN A 162 6.07 17.34 15.32
N LYS A 163 6.27 16.11 15.80
CA LYS A 163 7.59 15.45 15.75
C LYS A 163 8.05 15.22 14.31
N LEU A 164 7.17 14.76 13.42
CA LEU A 164 7.49 14.62 11.98
C LEU A 164 7.90 15.96 11.36
N GLN A 165 7.15 17.03 11.66
CA GLN A 165 7.47 18.39 11.19
C GLN A 165 8.84 18.87 11.68
N GLN A 166 9.17 18.65 12.96
CA GLN A 166 10.48 19.02 13.54
C GLN A 166 11.63 18.27 12.87
N MET A 167 11.41 17.00 12.52
CA MET A 167 12.39 16.17 11.80
C MET A 167 12.45 16.47 10.29
N ARG A 168 11.61 17.37 9.76
CA ARG A 168 11.41 17.59 8.32
C ARG A 168 11.13 16.28 7.58
N ALA A 169 10.37 15.41 8.24
CA ALA A 169 10.04 14.08 7.78
C ALA A 169 8.54 13.95 7.48
N VAL A 170 8.20 12.97 6.65
CA VAL A 170 6.84 12.58 6.33
C VAL A 170 6.72 11.06 6.43
N ASP A 171 5.54 10.55 6.77
CA ASP A 171 5.25 9.13 6.60
C ASP A 171 4.69 8.83 5.19
N PHE A 172 4.25 7.60 4.97
CA PHE A 172 3.76 7.17 3.66
C PHE A 172 2.38 7.77 3.31
N ASP A 173 1.49 7.90 4.30
CA ASP A 173 0.15 8.48 4.12
C ASP A 173 0.22 10.00 3.91
N ASP A 174 1.19 10.65 4.53
CA ASP A 174 1.52 12.07 4.36
C ASP A 174 1.88 12.43 2.94
N LEU A 175 2.46 11.50 2.17
CA LEU A 175 2.73 11.76 0.76
C LEU A 175 1.44 12.15 0.05
N LEU A 176 0.36 11.40 0.27
CA LEU A 176 -0.95 11.71 -0.30
C LEU A 176 -1.54 12.97 0.33
N TRP A 177 -1.61 13.01 1.66
CA TRP A 177 -2.31 14.06 2.39
C TRP A 177 -1.68 15.44 2.19
N LYS A 178 -0.36 15.55 2.38
CA LYS A 178 0.34 16.83 2.24
C LYS A 178 0.41 17.28 0.79
N THR A 179 0.41 16.37 -0.19
CA THR A 179 0.27 16.75 -1.62
C THR A 179 -1.11 17.36 -1.88
N TYR A 180 -2.16 16.77 -1.32
CA TYR A 180 -3.52 17.27 -1.45
C TYR A 180 -3.66 18.67 -0.83
N GLU A 181 -3.13 18.85 0.38
CA GLU A 181 -3.09 20.15 1.07
C GLU A 181 -2.30 21.20 0.29
N LEU A 182 -1.13 20.81 -0.26
CA LEU A 182 -0.30 21.68 -1.09
C LEU A 182 -1.07 22.18 -2.32
N PHE A 183 -1.73 21.28 -3.05
CA PHE A 183 -2.51 21.64 -4.24
C PHE A 183 -3.73 22.52 -3.92
N ARG A 184 -4.41 22.28 -2.79
CA ARG A 184 -5.52 23.15 -2.35
C ARG A 184 -5.06 24.55 -1.97
N SER A 185 -3.91 24.65 -1.31
CA SER A 185 -3.39 25.92 -0.78
C SER A 185 -2.65 26.73 -1.83
N HIS A 186 -2.01 26.06 -2.80
CA HIS A 186 -1.16 26.68 -3.82
C HIS A 186 -1.64 26.33 -5.23
N LYS A 187 -2.67 27.05 -5.70
CA LYS A 187 -3.28 26.82 -7.02
C LYS A 187 -2.30 26.94 -8.20
N SER A 188 -1.26 27.77 -8.08
CA SER A 188 -0.22 27.90 -9.11
C SER A 188 0.57 26.60 -9.30
N ILE A 189 0.90 25.92 -8.19
CA ILE A 189 1.59 24.62 -8.21
C ILE A 189 0.68 23.56 -8.82
N LEU A 190 -0.58 23.49 -8.37
CA LEU A 190 -1.58 22.60 -8.95
C LEU A 190 -1.71 22.80 -10.47
N THR A 191 -1.83 24.06 -10.92
CA THR A 191 -1.95 24.41 -12.35
C THR A 191 -0.71 24.00 -13.14
N HIS A 192 0.48 24.19 -12.58
CA HIS A 192 1.73 23.74 -13.21
C HIS A 192 1.73 22.23 -13.48
N TYR A 193 1.39 21.42 -12.48
CA TYR A 193 1.33 19.97 -12.63
C TYR A 193 0.17 19.50 -13.52
N ALA A 194 -0.98 20.16 -13.45
CA ALA A 194 -2.14 19.90 -14.30
C ALA A 194 -1.85 20.17 -15.78
N ILE A 195 -1.09 21.22 -16.10
CA ILE A 195 -0.64 21.51 -17.48
C ILE A 195 0.43 20.50 -17.92
N THR A 196 1.32 20.10 -17.01
CA THR A 196 2.43 19.18 -17.31
C THR A 196 1.92 17.76 -17.59
N PHE A 197 0.87 17.32 -16.91
CA PHE A 197 0.29 15.98 -17.06
C PHE A 197 -1.11 16.05 -17.66
N PRO A 198 -1.22 16.32 -18.97
CA PRO A 198 -2.49 16.67 -19.55
C PRO A 198 -3.47 15.49 -19.66
N HIS A 199 -2.95 14.27 -19.68
CA HIS A 199 -3.75 13.07 -19.81
C HIS A 199 -3.37 12.12 -18.69
N ILE A 200 -4.36 11.75 -17.86
CA ILE A 200 -4.15 10.91 -16.69
C ILE A 200 -4.79 9.54 -16.95
N ILE A 201 -3.98 8.49 -16.83
CA ILE A 201 -4.45 7.10 -16.90
C ILE A 201 -4.18 6.46 -15.54
N ILE A 202 -5.23 5.91 -14.95
CA ILE A 202 -5.17 5.20 -13.67
C ILE A 202 -5.51 3.74 -13.96
N ASP A 203 -4.59 2.86 -13.58
CA ASP A 203 -4.82 1.41 -13.60
C ASP A 203 -5.15 0.93 -12.18
N GLU A 204 -5.78 -0.24 -12.07
CA GLU A 204 -6.24 -0.81 -10.79
C GLU A 204 -7.11 0.16 -9.96
N TYR A 205 -7.98 0.91 -10.63
CA TYR A 205 -8.79 1.97 -10.01
C TYR A 205 -9.71 1.46 -8.90
N GLN A 206 -10.08 0.17 -8.89
CA GLN A 206 -10.86 -0.42 -7.81
C GLN A 206 -10.16 -0.38 -6.43
N ASP A 207 -8.83 -0.27 -6.41
CA ASP A 207 -8.02 -0.26 -5.18
C ASP A 207 -7.62 1.16 -4.76
N THR A 208 -8.21 2.18 -5.38
CA THR A 208 -7.97 3.59 -5.07
C THR A 208 -8.73 4.00 -3.81
N ASN A 209 -8.18 4.88 -2.98
CA ASN A 209 -8.89 5.46 -1.82
C ASN A 209 -9.47 6.85 -2.12
N GLU A 210 -10.27 7.40 -1.20
CA GLU A 210 -10.92 8.71 -1.38
C GLU A 210 -9.90 9.83 -1.63
N LEU A 211 -8.82 9.88 -0.86
CA LEU A 211 -7.80 10.91 -0.99
C LEU A 211 -7.08 10.88 -2.34
N GLN A 212 -6.76 9.70 -2.86
CA GLN A 212 -6.18 9.52 -4.19
C GLN A 212 -7.16 10.00 -5.29
N PHE A 213 -8.44 9.70 -5.14
CA PHE A 213 -9.47 10.21 -6.04
C PHE A 213 -9.56 11.75 -6.00
N LEU A 214 -9.58 12.36 -4.81
CA LEU A 214 -9.62 13.81 -4.64
C LEU A 214 -8.41 14.50 -5.28
N LEU A 215 -7.21 13.93 -5.13
CA LEU A 215 -5.99 14.42 -5.78
C LEU A 215 -6.13 14.46 -7.31
N VAL A 216 -6.62 13.36 -7.88
CA VAL A 216 -6.84 13.25 -9.33
C VAL A 216 -7.90 14.24 -9.78
N GLN A 217 -8.99 14.39 -9.03
CA GLN A 217 -10.05 15.33 -9.34
C GLN A 217 -9.53 16.77 -9.37
N LEU A 218 -8.65 17.15 -8.43
CA LEU A 218 -8.01 18.48 -8.44
C LEU A 218 -7.17 18.69 -9.71
N LEU A 219 -6.34 17.72 -10.09
CA LEU A 219 -5.48 17.80 -11.27
C LEU A 219 -6.30 17.95 -12.55
N VAL A 220 -7.32 17.10 -12.74
CA VAL A 220 -8.18 17.14 -13.93
C VAL A 220 -9.00 18.42 -13.99
N SER A 221 -9.49 18.91 -12.85
CA SER A 221 -10.27 20.15 -12.79
C SER A 221 -9.41 21.38 -13.12
N ALA A 222 -8.17 21.42 -12.61
CA ALA A 222 -7.25 22.53 -12.82
C ALA A 222 -6.70 22.60 -14.25
N SER A 223 -6.76 21.50 -14.99
CA SER A 223 -6.18 21.43 -16.33
C SER A 223 -7.08 21.95 -17.46
N GLY A 224 -8.29 22.43 -17.11
CA GLY A 224 -9.25 22.94 -18.09
C GLY A 224 -10.07 21.84 -18.78
N GLY A 225 -10.20 20.66 -18.17
CA GLY A 225 -11.08 19.59 -18.65
C GLY A 225 -10.42 18.59 -19.59
N GLN A 226 -9.14 18.28 -19.36
CA GLN A 226 -8.45 17.26 -20.14
C GLN A 226 -8.89 15.83 -19.76
N SER A 227 -8.43 14.83 -20.50
CA SER A 227 -8.98 13.47 -20.42
C SER A 227 -8.36 12.64 -19.28
N ILE A 228 -9.23 12.09 -18.45
CA ILE A 228 -8.93 11.02 -17.52
C ILE A 228 -9.44 9.68 -18.06
N MET A 229 -8.65 8.62 -17.89
CA MET A 229 -9.07 7.24 -18.12
C MET A 229 -8.76 6.42 -16.88
N ALA A 230 -9.79 5.84 -16.27
CA ALA A 230 -9.65 4.88 -15.19
C ALA A 230 -9.94 3.46 -15.71
N VAL A 231 -9.07 2.52 -15.36
CA VAL A 231 -9.19 1.10 -15.67
C VAL A 231 -9.22 0.36 -14.33
N GLY A 232 -10.18 -0.54 -14.18
CA GLY A 232 -10.30 -1.35 -12.99
C GLY A 232 -11.34 -2.46 -13.13
N ASP A 233 -11.34 -3.37 -12.16
CA ASP A 233 -12.28 -4.47 -12.06
C ASP A 233 -12.81 -4.57 -10.62
N CYS A 234 -14.08 -4.24 -10.42
CA CYS A 234 -14.73 -4.31 -9.11
C CYS A 234 -14.66 -5.71 -8.48
N ASP A 235 -14.60 -6.77 -9.29
CA ASP A 235 -14.49 -8.13 -8.76
C ASP A 235 -13.10 -8.46 -8.20
N GLN A 236 -12.10 -7.63 -8.46
CA GLN A 236 -10.71 -7.80 -8.04
C GLN A 236 -10.29 -6.88 -6.88
N SER A 237 -11.23 -6.11 -6.31
CA SER A 237 -10.96 -5.27 -5.14
C SER A 237 -10.70 -6.13 -3.90
N ILE A 238 -9.43 -6.28 -3.53
CA ILE A 238 -8.98 -7.07 -2.37
C ILE A 238 -8.33 -6.23 -1.26
N PHE A 239 -8.21 -4.91 -1.46
CA PHE A 239 -7.59 -3.98 -0.52
C PHE A 239 -8.59 -3.24 0.39
N GLY A 240 -9.79 -3.77 0.59
CA GLY A 240 -10.82 -3.15 1.45
C GLY A 240 -10.35 -2.84 2.88
N TRP A 241 -9.45 -3.67 3.42
CA TRP A 241 -8.84 -3.46 4.74
C TRP A 241 -7.86 -2.27 4.80
N ARG A 242 -7.43 -1.71 3.66
CA ARG A 242 -6.62 -0.47 3.57
C ARG A 242 -7.48 0.77 3.26
N GLY A 243 -8.80 0.66 3.37
CA GLY A 243 -9.72 1.77 3.10
C GLY A 243 -10.08 1.96 1.63
N ALA A 244 -9.75 1.01 0.75
CA ALA A 244 -10.27 1.02 -0.62
C ALA A 244 -11.74 0.55 -0.63
N ASP A 245 -12.67 1.47 -0.90
CA ASP A 245 -14.07 1.13 -1.12
C ASP A 245 -14.38 1.21 -2.63
N HIS A 246 -14.30 0.05 -3.29
CA HIS A 246 -14.56 -0.08 -4.73
C HIS A 246 -15.93 0.44 -5.18
N GLN A 247 -16.97 0.37 -4.34
CA GLN A 247 -18.30 0.86 -4.70
C GLN A 247 -18.36 2.38 -4.65
N GLN A 248 -17.76 2.98 -3.62
CA GLN A 248 -17.65 4.42 -3.52
C GLN A 248 -16.80 4.98 -4.66
N VAL A 249 -15.67 4.37 -4.97
CA VAL A 249 -14.70 4.92 -5.93
C VAL A 249 -15.21 4.92 -7.37
N ILE A 250 -15.95 3.88 -7.78
CA ILE A 250 -16.65 3.86 -9.06
C ILE A 250 -17.74 4.94 -9.07
N THR A 251 -18.53 5.04 -8.00
CA THR A 251 -19.61 6.05 -7.90
C THR A 251 -19.04 7.47 -7.96
N TYR A 252 -17.97 7.75 -7.21
CA TYR A 252 -17.24 9.02 -7.24
C TYR A 252 -16.74 9.38 -8.64
N PHE A 253 -16.22 8.41 -9.39
CA PHE A 253 -15.82 8.66 -10.77
C PHE A 253 -17.03 9.00 -11.66
N ARG A 254 -18.14 8.27 -11.50
CA ARG A 254 -19.36 8.50 -12.28
C ARG A 254 -19.95 9.88 -12.00
N ASP A 255 -19.93 10.31 -10.75
CA ASP A 255 -20.51 11.58 -10.29
C ASP A 255 -19.62 12.77 -10.65
N ALA A 256 -18.30 12.64 -10.47
CA ALA A 256 -17.35 13.71 -10.83
C ALA A 256 -17.19 13.90 -12.34
N PHE A 257 -17.37 12.83 -13.13
CA PHE A 257 -17.21 12.87 -14.59
C PHE A 257 -18.51 12.39 -15.28
N PRO A 258 -19.55 13.24 -15.35
CA PRO A 258 -20.85 12.87 -15.94
C PRO A 258 -20.76 12.58 -17.45
N ASN A 259 -19.88 13.28 -18.18
CA ASN A 259 -19.67 13.12 -19.63
C ASN A 259 -18.67 11.99 -19.98
N ARG A 260 -18.62 10.93 -19.17
CA ARG A 260 -17.69 9.80 -19.35
C ARG A 260 -18.19 8.80 -20.40
N ARG A 261 -17.26 8.04 -20.97
CA ARG A 261 -17.55 6.83 -21.75
C ARG A 261 -17.18 5.60 -20.94
N GLU A 262 -18.17 4.74 -20.67
CA GLU A 262 -17.94 3.46 -19.97
C GLU A 262 -17.76 2.34 -21.01
N ILE A 263 -16.67 1.58 -20.89
CA ILE A 263 -16.33 0.48 -21.81
C ILE A 263 -16.11 -0.77 -20.97
N VAL A 264 -16.94 -1.79 -21.16
CA VAL A 264 -16.81 -3.08 -20.46
C VAL A 264 -16.05 -4.08 -21.34
N LEU A 265 -14.89 -4.52 -20.87
CA LEU A 265 -14.10 -5.55 -21.53
C LEU A 265 -14.45 -6.93 -20.96
N ALA A 266 -15.26 -7.68 -21.70
CA ALA A 266 -15.72 -9.02 -21.30
C ALA A 266 -14.87 -10.17 -21.87
N MET A 267 -13.84 -9.87 -22.68
CA MET A 267 -12.99 -10.89 -23.30
C MET A 267 -11.70 -11.10 -22.51
N ASN A 268 -11.47 -12.33 -22.07
CA ASN A 268 -10.27 -12.79 -21.38
C ASN A 268 -9.30 -13.41 -22.39
N TYR A 269 -8.06 -12.91 -22.38
CA TYR A 269 -6.97 -13.41 -23.25
C TYR A 269 -5.90 -14.19 -22.47
N ARG A 270 -6.05 -14.32 -21.14
CA ARG A 270 -5.06 -14.94 -20.25
C ARG A 270 -5.33 -16.44 -20.10
N SER A 271 -6.54 -16.78 -19.66
CA SER A 271 -6.92 -18.10 -19.14
C SER A 271 -7.72 -18.92 -20.16
N THR A 272 -7.60 -20.25 -20.03
CA THR A 272 -8.39 -21.23 -20.79
C THR A 272 -9.81 -21.35 -20.25
N LEU A 273 -10.68 -21.99 -21.02
CA LEU A 273 -12.10 -22.17 -20.66
C LEU A 273 -12.31 -22.89 -19.32
N PRO A 274 -11.59 -23.97 -18.97
CA PRO A 274 -11.78 -24.63 -17.66
C PRO A 274 -11.51 -23.69 -16.48
N ILE A 275 -10.39 -22.96 -16.49
CA ILE A 275 -10.04 -21.99 -15.44
C ILE A 275 -11.08 -20.86 -15.37
N LEU A 276 -11.47 -20.30 -16.53
CA LEU A 276 -12.41 -19.19 -16.57
C LEU A 276 -13.82 -19.61 -16.11
N SER A 277 -14.22 -20.85 -16.37
CA SER A 277 -15.51 -21.39 -15.92
C SER A 277 -15.59 -21.46 -14.39
N VAL A 278 -14.53 -21.92 -13.73
CA VAL A 278 -14.43 -21.94 -12.26
C VAL A 278 -14.46 -20.52 -11.70
N ALA A 279 -13.66 -19.60 -12.25
CA ALA A 279 -13.64 -18.21 -11.80
C ALA A 279 -15.02 -17.53 -11.92
N ASN A 280 -15.67 -17.64 -13.09
CA ASN A 280 -17.01 -17.12 -13.30
C ASN A 280 -18.03 -17.75 -12.33
N HIS A 281 -17.92 -19.05 -12.06
CA HIS A 281 -18.85 -19.73 -11.14
C HIS A 281 -18.71 -19.17 -9.71
N ILE A 282 -17.48 -19.03 -9.19
CA ILE A 282 -17.22 -18.49 -7.86
C ILE A 282 -17.71 -17.05 -7.74
N ILE A 283 -17.43 -16.20 -8.73
CA ILE A 283 -17.83 -14.79 -8.70
C ILE A 283 -19.36 -14.62 -8.72
N ASN A 284 -20.08 -15.46 -9.48
CA ASN A 284 -21.53 -15.41 -9.55
C ASN A 284 -22.24 -15.87 -8.26
N GLN A 285 -21.51 -16.45 -7.30
CA GLN A 285 -22.06 -16.78 -5.97
C GLN A 285 -22.03 -15.58 -5.00
N LYS A 286 -21.39 -14.46 -5.36
CA LYS A 286 -21.37 -13.26 -4.51
C LYS A 286 -22.81 -12.76 -4.26
N ILE A 287 -23.10 -12.48 -2.99
CA ILE A 287 -24.41 -11.97 -2.52
C ILE A 287 -24.60 -10.50 -2.94
N ASP A 288 -23.51 -9.77 -3.13
CA ASP A 288 -23.55 -8.36 -3.48
C ASP A 288 -24.03 -8.15 -4.93
N THR A 289 -25.07 -7.34 -5.08
CA THR A 289 -25.80 -7.12 -6.35
C THR A 289 -25.48 -5.77 -7.00
N SER A 290 -24.64 -4.97 -6.36
CA SER A 290 -24.28 -3.61 -6.80
C SER A 290 -23.36 -3.58 -8.02
N THR A 291 -22.65 -4.67 -8.31
CA THR A 291 -21.76 -4.79 -9.47
C THR A 291 -22.53 -5.29 -10.69
N ALA A 292 -22.30 -4.64 -11.84
CA ALA A 292 -22.89 -5.08 -13.10
C ALA A 292 -22.43 -6.51 -13.40
N LYS A 293 -23.38 -7.46 -13.49
CA LYS A 293 -23.09 -8.87 -13.79
C LYS A 293 -22.29 -8.98 -15.09
N LYS A 294 -20.98 -9.17 -14.95
CA LYS A 294 -20.03 -9.28 -16.05
C LYS A 294 -19.68 -10.75 -16.22
N GLN A 295 -20.02 -11.31 -17.39
CA GLN A 295 -19.61 -12.67 -17.72
C GLN A 295 -18.39 -12.64 -18.63
N MET A 296 -17.25 -13.13 -18.12
CA MET A 296 -16.02 -13.21 -18.91
C MET A 296 -16.08 -14.36 -19.89
N LYS A 297 -15.69 -14.10 -21.14
CA LYS A 297 -15.55 -15.09 -22.23
C LYS A 297 -14.08 -15.25 -22.59
N THR A 298 -13.67 -16.40 -23.13
CA THR A 298 -12.29 -16.62 -23.61
C THR A 298 -12.30 -17.19 -25.01
N LEU A 299 -11.27 -16.84 -25.80
CA LEU A 299 -10.99 -17.45 -27.10
C LEU A 299 -9.95 -18.58 -27.01
N LYS A 300 -9.37 -18.81 -25.82
CA LYS A 300 -8.42 -19.91 -25.59
C LYS A 300 -9.19 -21.21 -25.33
N PHE A 301 -9.34 -21.99 -26.40
CA PHE A 301 -9.88 -23.34 -26.35
C PHE A 301 -8.84 -24.35 -25.85
N GLY A 302 -9.30 -25.45 -25.26
CA GLY A 302 -8.45 -26.47 -24.63
C GLY A 302 -8.06 -26.13 -23.20
N GLY A 303 -6.93 -26.69 -22.76
CA GLY A 303 -6.45 -26.61 -21.39
C GLY A 303 -6.91 -27.77 -20.51
N GLU A 304 -6.16 -28.02 -19.46
CA GLU A 304 -6.45 -29.07 -18.49
C GLU A 304 -7.58 -28.64 -17.55
N LYS A 305 -8.29 -29.63 -17.00
CA LYS A 305 -9.31 -29.36 -15.98
C LYS A 305 -8.62 -28.84 -14.73
N VAL A 306 -9.27 -27.91 -14.03
CA VAL A 306 -8.83 -27.48 -12.70
C VAL A 306 -8.87 -28.70 -11.78
N HIS A 307 -7.73 -28.99 -11.17
CA HIS A 307 -7.58 -30.09 -10.22
C HIS A 307 -7.76 -29.56 -8.79
N PHE A 308 -8.47 -30.32 -7.96
CA PHE A 308 -8.70 -30.04 -6.56
C PHE A 308 -8.37 -31.32 -5.78
N GLU A 309 -7.47 -31.19 -4.81
CA GLU A 309 -6.99 -32.30 -3.98
C GLU A 309 -7.13 -31.92 -2.51
N GLU A 310 -7.74 -32.80 -1.71
CA GLU A 310 -7.81 -32.62 -0.26
C GLU A 310 -6.66 -33.38 0.41
N CYS A 311 -5.60 -32.66 0.78
CA CYS A 311 -4.45 -33.25 1.45
C CYS A 311 -4.72 -33.48 2.95
N ARG A 312 -5.17 -34.69 3.29
CA ARG A 312 -5.47 -35.12 4.65
C ARG A 312 -4.46 -36.16 5.16
N SER A 313 -4.31 -36.24 6.48
CA SER A 313 -3.55 -37.30 7.12
C SER A 313 -4.31 -38.62 7.18
N ASP A 314 -3.61 -39.70 7.57
CA ASP A 314 -4.21 -41.01 7.85
C ASP A 314 -5.33 -40.95 8.89
N GLN A 315 -5.34 -39.91 9.73
CA GLN A 315 -6.36 -39.63 10.74
C GLN A 315 -7.48 -38.69 10.24
N GLY A 316 -7.47 -38.34 8.95
CA GLY A 316 -8.49 -37.50 8.31
C GLY A 316 -8.36 -36.00 8.55
N VAL A 317 -7.26 -35.54 9.15
CA VAL A 317 -7.01 -34.13 9.49
C VAL A 317 -6.23 -33.44 8.37
N PHE A 318 -6.59 -32.20 8.03
CA PHE A 318 -5.84 -31.40 7.07
C PHE A 318 -4.37 -31.27 7.47
N ASN A 319 -3.46 -31.50 6.54
CA ASN A 319 -2.04 -31.52 6.81
C ASN A 319 -1.25 -30.74 5.76
N ALA A 320 -0.68 -29.62 6.18
CA ALA A 320 0.14 -28.75 5.35
C ALA A 320 1.38 -29.44 4.78
N ILE A 321 1.92 -30.47 5.46
CA ILE A 321 3.08 -31.24 4.97
C ILE A 321 2.68 -32.07 3.75
N TYR A 322 1.50 -32.71 3.77
CA TYR A 322 1.02 -33.48 2.63
C TYR A 322 0.66 -32.57 1.45
N GLU A 323 0.06 -31.41 1.73
CA GLU A 323 -0.19 -30.39 0.71
C GLU A 323 1.12 -29.94 0.03
N ALA A 324 2.16 -29.65 0.83
CA ALA A 324 3.45 -29.24 0.29
C ALA A 324 4.14 -30.35 -0.51
N SER A 325 4.09 -31.60 -0.03
CA SER A 325 4.60 -32.76 -0.80
C SER A 325 3.86 -32.93 -2.12
N PHE A 326 2.52 -32.82 -2.10
CA PHE A 326 1.70 -32.90 -3.29
C PHE A 326 2.07 -31.83 -4.33
N VAL A 327 2.25 -30.57 -3.89
CA VAL A 327 2.69 -29.49 -4.79
C VAL A 327 4.03 -29.81 -5.44
N VAL A 328 5.01 -30.30 -4.67
CA VAL A 328 6.32 -30.69 -5.18
C VAL A 328 6.22 -31.85 -6.18
N GLU A 329 5.42 -32.87 -5.87
CA GLU A 329 5.17 -34.00 -6.77
C GLU A 329 4.55 -33.55 -8.09
N GLN A 330 3.58 -32.63 -8.06
CA GLN A 330 2.98 -32.06 -9.27
C GLN A 330 3.99 -31.25 -10.09
N LEU A 331 4.85 -30.45 -9.44
CA LEU A 331 5.93 -29.74 -10.13
C LEU A 331 6.92 -30.71 -10.80
N GLY A 332 7.26 -31.80 -10.12
CA GLY A 332 8.09 -32.87 -10.67
C GLY A 332 7.44 -33.55 -11.87
N ALA A 333 6.17 -33.93 -11.76
CA ALA A 333 5.40 -34.55 -12.84
C ALA A 333 5.27 -33.64 -14.08
N LEU A 334 5.08 -32.33 -13.87
CA LEU A 334 5.07 -31.34 -14.96
C LEU A 334 6.44 -31.22 -15.63
N ALA A 335 7.52 -31.20 -14.84
CA ALA A 335 8.88 -31.16 -15.37
C ALA A 335 9.24 -32.42 -16.18
N GLU A 336 8.77 -33.60 -15.75
CA GLU A 336 8.94 -34.85 -16.50
C GLU A 336 8.14 -34.87 -17.80
N LYS A 337 6.89 -34.37 -17.76
CA LYS A 337 5.99 -34.35 -18.91
C LYS A 337 6.45 -33.42 -20.03
N ASP A 338 6.88 -32.20 -19.68
CA ASP A 338 7.31 -31.19 -20.66
C ASP A 338 8.76 -31.39 -21.11
N GLY A 339 9.55 -32.15 -20.32
CA GLY A 339 10.97 -32.38 -20.52
C GLY A 339 11.83 -31.23 -19.98
N LYS A 340 13.04 -31.59 -19.52
CA LYS A 340 13.95 -30.66 -18.82
C LYS A 340 14.33 -29.40 -19.62
N ASP A 341 14.33 -29.48 -20.95
CA ASP A 341 14.73 -28.36 -21.82
C ASP A 341 13.58 -27.36 -22.08
N ASN A 342 12.32 -27.77 -21.90
CA ASN A 342 11.15 -26.92 -22.15
C ASN A 342 10.50 -26.42 -20.85
N PHE A 343 10.60 -27.19 -19.77
CA PHE A 343 10.00 -26.83 -18.49
C PHE A 343 10.86 -25.81 -17.73
N HIS A 344 10.24 -24.71 -17.35
CA HIS A 344 10.88 -23.67 -16.53
C HIS A 344 10.07 -23.47 -15.26
N PHE A 345 10.68 -23.66 -14.09
CA PHE A 345 10.03 -23.43 -12.79
C PHE A 345 9.51 -22.00 -12.63
N GLY A 346 10.10 -21.02 -13.34
CA GLY A 346 9.62 -19.64 -13.38
C GLY A 346 8.23 -19.45 -14.01
N ASN A 347 7.69 -20.48 -14.69
CA ASN A 347 6.31 -20.47 -15.19
C ASN A 347 5.28 -20.93 -14.14
N CYS A 348 5.73 -21.40 -12.99
CA CYS A 348 4.89 -21.87 -11.90
C CYS A 348 4.82 -20.81 -10.79
N ALA A 349 3.64 -20.66 -10.20
CA ALA A 349 3.43 -19.82 -9.03
C ALA A 349 2.57 -20.57 -8.01
N VAL A 350 2.97 -20.53 -6.74
CA VAL A 350 2.21 -21.06 -5.62
C VAL A 350 1.67 -19.88 -4.83
N LEU A 351 0.34 -19.80 -4.70
CA LEU A 351 -0.35 -18.71 -4.01
C LEU A 351 -0.97 -19.23 -2.72
N TYR A 352 -0.81 -18.49 -1.63
CA TYR A 352 -1.32 -18.83 -0.31
C TYR A 352 -1.91 -17.59 0.38
N ARG A 353 -2.76 -17.81 1.39
CA ARG A 353 -3.53 -16.75 2.04
C ARG A 353 -2.73 -15.97 3.09
N SER A 354 -1.83 -16.66 3.79
CA SER A 354 -1.01 -16.13 4.87
C SER A 354 0.43 -16.60 4.75
N MET A 355 1.38 -15.75 5.15
CA MET A 355 2.82 -16.05 5.10
C MET A 355 3.22 -17.25 5.96
N ILE A 356 2.44 -17.59 6.99
CA ILE A 356 2.71 -18.76 7.84
C ILE A 356 2.72 -20.05 6.99
N GLN A 357 1.97 -20.08 5.89
CA GLN A 357 1.89 -21.24 4.99
C GLN A 357 3.16 -21.43 4.15
N SER A 358 3.99 -20.39 3.95
CA SER A 358 5.18 -20.51 3.08
C SER A 358 6.22 -21.47 3.66
N ARG A 359 6.38 -21.49 4.99
CA ARG A 359 7.46 -22.22 5.67
C ARG A 359 7.51 -23.71 5.30
N VAL A 360 6.35 -24.38 5.30
CA VAL A 360 6.27 -25.82 5.03
C VAL A 360 6.54 -26.10 3.55
N LEU A 361 6.06 -25.21 2.65
CA LEU A 361 6.33 -25.29 1.22
C LEU A 361 7.81 -25.08 0.91
N GLU A 362 8.44 -24.05 1.48
CA GLU A 362 9.85 -23.73 1.30
C GLU A 362 10.74 -24.90 1.72
N GLN A 363 10.47 -25.50 2.89
CA GLN A 363 11.21 -26.67 3.36
C GLN A 363 11.13 -27.83 2.35
N LYS A 364 9.94 -28.13 1.83
CA LYS A 364 9.75 -29.22 0.86
C LYS A 364 10.38 -28.95 -0.49
N LEU A 365 10.37 -27.69 -0.95
CA LEU A 365 11.05 -27.26 -2.18
C LEU A 365 12.57 -27.41 -2.04
N ILE A 366 13.14 -27.03 -0.88
CA ILE A 366 14.57 -27.19 -0.57
C ILE A 366 14.96 -28.68 -0.54
N GLU A 367 14.20 -29.50 0.19
CA GLU A 367 14.41 -30.96 0.28
C GLU A 367 14.40 -31.63 -1.09
N SER A 368 13.63 -31.09 -2.04
CA SER A 368 13.47 -31.64 -3.39
C SER A 368 14.34 -30.94 -4.43
N HIS A 369 15.24 -30.05 -4.00
CA HIS A 369 16.14 -29.27 -4.86
C HIS A 369 15.42 -28.48 -5.96
N ILE A 370 14.20 -28.00 -5.70
CA ILE A 370 13.43 -27.17 -6.63
C ILE A 370 13.79 -25.69 -6.39
N PRO A 371 14.26 -24.95 -7.40
CA PRO A 371 14.55 -23.53 -7.25
C PRO A 371 13.24 -22.76 -7.05
N TYR A 372 13.23 -21.88 -6.07
CA TYR A 372 12.07 -21.04 -5.77
C TYR A 372 12.48 -19.60 -5.51
N PHE A 373 11.52 -18.70 -5.69
CA PHE A 373 11.67 -17.27 -5.37
C PHE A 373 10.47 -16.84 -4.53
N LEU A 374 10.73 -16.30 -3.34
CA LEU A 374 9.70 -15.78 -2.46
C LEU A 374 9.41 -14.32 -2.82
N ALA A 375 8.20 -14.05 -3.34
CA ALA A 375 7.81 -12.70 -3.70
C ALA A 375 7.42 -11.89 -2.46
N GLY A 376 8.07 -10.73 -2.27
CA GLY A 376 7.66 -9.70 -1.32
C GLY A 376 8.49 -9.59 -0.03
N HIS A 377 9.31 -10.58 0.31
CA HIS A 377 10.23 -10.54 1.46
C HIS A 377 11.47 -11.40 1.19
N SER A 378 12.52 -11.20 1.98
CA SER A 378 13.67 -12.09 2.04
C SER A 378 13.24 -13.46 2.59
N SER A 379 14.01 -14.53 2.28
CA SER A 379 13.71 -15.90 2.76
C SER A 379 13.53 -15.91 4.27
N PHE A 380 12.82 -16.90 4.84
CA PHE A 380 12.79 -17.07 6.30
C PHE A 380 14.21 -17.07 6.91
N LEU A 381 15.17 -17.67 6.21
CA LEU A 381 16.57 -17.68 6.64
C LEU A 381 17.23 -16.31 6.59
N ASP A 382 16.74 -15.40 5.76
CA ASP A 382 17.29 -14.05 5.60
C ASP A 382 16.70 -13.04 6.61
N LYS A 383 15.77 -13.47 7.46
CA LYS A 383 15.26 -12.63 8.54
C LYS A 383 16.37 -12.31 9.53
N GLU A 384 16.47 -11.06 9.97
CA GLU A 384 17.55 -10.61 10.85
C GLU A 384 17.60 -11.43 12.15
N GLU A 385 16.46 -11.73 12.76
CA GLU A 385 16.42 -12.49 14.01
C GLU A 385 16.88 -13.93 13.81
N VAL A 386 16.56 -14.53 12.65
CA VAL A 386 16.98 -15.89 12.29
C VAL A 386 18.46 -15.92 11.97
N GLN A 387 18.97 -14.92 11.23
CA GLN A 387 20.40 -14.76 10.95
C GLN A 387 21.20 -14.64 12.24
N ILE A 388 20.80 -13.75 13.15
CA ILE A 388 21.45 -13.58 14.46
C ILE A 388 21.51 -14.92 15.20
N LEU A 389 20.40 -15.66 15.26
CA LEU A 389 20.35 -16.95 15.95
C LEU A 389 21.23 -18.02 15.28
N VAL A 390 21.28 -18.03 13.95
CA VAL A 390 22.19 -18.90 13.17
C VAL A 390 23.65 -18.56 13.45
N GLN A 391 24.01 -17.27 13.53
CA GLN A 391 25.38 -16.86 13.84
C GLN A 391 25.76 -17.26 15.29
N TYR A 392 24.85 -17.12 16.25
CA TYR A 392 25.05 -17.66 17.60
C TYR A 392 25.33 -19.18 17.59
N LEU A 393 24.55 -19.95 16.85
CA LEU A 393 24.77 -21.40 16.72
C LEU A 393 26.11 -21.74 16.06
N LYS A 394 26.54 -20.95 15.05
CA LYS A 394 27.86 -21.11 14.43
C LYS A 394 28.99 -20.87 15.42
N VAL A 395 28.90 -19.84 16.27
CA VAL A 395 29.90 -19.56 17.33
C VAL A 395 29.93 -20.67 18.37
N VAL A 396 28.77 -21.24 18.75
CA VAL A 396 28.72 -22.38 19.70
C VAL A 396 29.40 -23.62 19.11
N ILE A 397 29.24 -23.87 17.82
CA ILE A 397 29.87 -25.00 17.12
C ILE A 397 31.37 -24.74 16.88
N ASN A 398 31.74 -23.51 16.54
CA ASN A 398 33.11 -23.09 16.30
C ASN A 398 33.39 -21.73 16.96
N VAL A 399 33.98 -21.78 18.15
CA VAL A 399 34.29 -20.59 18.96
C VAL A 399 35.31 -19.66 18.29
N ASN A 400 36.04 -20.13 17.27
CA ASN A 400 37.01 -19.34 16.51
C ASN A 400 36.44 -18.76 15.20
N ASP A 401 35.14 -18.89 14.94
CA ASP A 401 34.48 -18.24 13.79
C ASP A 401 34.30 -16.74 14.07
N ASN A 402 35.36 -15.98 13.78
CA ASN A 402 35.40 -14.53 14.02
C ASN A 402 34.37 -13.77 13.18
N ASP A 403 33.97 -14.29 12.02
CA ASP A 403 32.97 -13.67 11.16
C ASP A 403 31.57 -13.83 11.76
N ALA A 404 31.26 -15.03 12.28
CA ALA A 404 30.01 -15.25 13.01
C ALA A 404 29.95 -14.48 14.33
N LEU A 405 31.08 -14.35 15.04
CA LEU A 405 31.19 -13.57 16.29
C LEU A 405 31.02 -12.06 16.03
N ALA A 406 31.62 -11.53 14.97
CA ALA A 406 31.47 -10.12 14.59
C ALA A 406 30.05 -9.78 14.09
N ALA A 407 29.28 -10.77 13.63
CA ALA A 407 27.90 -10.57 13.20
C ALA A 407 26.88 -10.51 14.36
N ILE A 408 27.26 -10.90 15.57
CA ILE A 408 26.39 -10.91 16.77
C ILE A 408 26.78 -9.86 17.84
N VAL A 409 27.97 -9.27 17.73
CA VAL A 409 28.52 -8.21 18.61
C VAL A 409 28.41 -6.88 17.89
#